data_AF-A0A556UAR2-F1
#
_entry.id   AF-A0A556UAR2-F1
#
_cell.length_a   1.000
_cell.length_b   1.000
_cell.length_c   1.000
_cell.angle_alpha   90.00
_cell.angle_beta   90.00
_cell.angle_gamma   90.00
#
_symmetry.space_group_name_H-M   'P 1'
#
loop_
_entity.id
_entity.type
_entity.pdbx_description
1 polymer ?
#
loop_
_entity_poly.entity_id
_entity_poly.type
_entity_poly.pdbx_seq_one_letter_code
_entity_poly.pdbx_strand_id
1 'polypeptide(L)'
;MKLSRKLIMVSAAALMGVSPIVAPVVSSNVAQAATKKTTNSNSKTTKSGDETKLGSNAYIYDKNGKRNTNYKYEGKVWKSIGKGSTIQTYGTTTINGTVYFDIGNGNYIKAGNVATVNGKKYTTSSTKTSTTSKKTTTTKKTSSDKTATSKKADTNSIQLIKNAYVYDKNGKRIKSAGTLKKGSSVEYISTVTIKNKKYLDLGKGQYIKVGNVNADDIIDDNTPTGTLTHNAYVYDKNGKRIKSAKTLKKGATIKYTGTKTIKGKEYYNLGKGQFVKAANVKPDVDDQQGDDENVKNTYVKLIKNAYIYDENGKRVANTGLLFKGLEYQTVGDGARKINDVWYYQIGHNQFIKAVNAVVSSGDALIPADEDPAKPNADADATLGTTIATWKTGASLYNSNGVVKPNTYFGQGHQARVNKLLYIWVKAENKAELFYQVASAKDSYVKADVVDVKDSTLAISNTQEEAKNLATPATTETKQGLVAAINAAEAVKKEAAYTLASPTSKQNFDKALQAAKDINESVNANMAEVNTNLNALVAAQGQLNGRKVQVTDLNNLSASEQEQIIQVVANAEGVPTSSVKFSGNSNIEVTSATGYVSTKPVTDYATATPQTAASVN
;
A
#
# COMPACT_ATOMS: atom_id res chain seq x y z
N MET A 1 42.99 1.41 -54.76
CA MET A 1 41.61 0.90 -54.53
C MET A 1 40.93 1.78 -53.46
N LYS A 2 39.60 1.89 -53.45
CA LYS A 2 38.89 2.88 -52.59
C LYS A 2 38.84 2.43 -51.12
N LEU A 3 39.23 3.29 -50.19
CA LEU A 3 38.90 3.13 -48.77
C LEU A 3 37.42 3.45 -48.56
N SER A 4 36.69 2.58 -47.86
CA SER A 4 35.34 2.85 -47.34
C SER A 4 35.39 3.06 -45.83
N ARG A 5 35.59 4.31 -45.39
CA ARG A 5 35.38 4.70 -44.00
C ARG A 5 33.89 4.62 -43.68
N LYS A 6 33.40 3.51 -43.10
CA LYS A 6 32.08 3.47 -42.48
C LYS A 6 32.15 4.17 -41.11
N LEU A 7 31.46 5.29 -41.01
CA LEU A 7 31.36 6.09 -39.80
C LEU A 7 30.48 5.34 -38.79
N ILE A 8 31.08 4.74 -37.75
CA ILE A 8 30.33 4.19 -36.62
C ILE A 8 29.86 5.37 -35.77
N MET A 9 28.55 5.63 -35.78
CA MET A 9 27.93 6.54 -34.80
C MET A 9 27.97 5.87 -33.42
N VAL A 10 29.01 6.18 -32.65
CA VAL A 10 28.96 6.00 -31.20
C VAL A 10 28.03 7.08 -30.65
N SER A 11 26.89 6.68 -30.09
CA SER A 11 25.89 7.58 -29.50
C SER A 11 26.35 8.19 -28.18
N ALA A 12 27.45 8.94 -28.21
CA ALA A 12 28.05 9.65 -27.08
C ALA A 12 27.28 10.93 -26.70
N ALA A 13 25.95 10.83 -26.53
CA ALA A 13 25.06 11.94 -26.19
C ALA A 13 25.05 12.29 -24.68
N ALA A 14 26.22 12.24 -24.03
CA ALA A 14 26.35 12.43 -22.57
C ALA A 14 27.74 12.95 -22.11
N LEU A 15 28.45 13.75 -22.91
CA LEU A 15 29.66 14.47 -22.45
C LEU A 15 29.77 15.85 -23.11
N MET A 16 29.39 16.90 -22.38
CA MET A 16 29.74 18.29 -22.69
C MET A 16 30.08 19.07 -21.41
N GLY A 17 31.20 19.80 -21.46
CA GLY A 17 31.46 20.96 -20.59
C GLY A 17 31.73 20.68 -19.10
N VAL A 18 33.00 20.60 -18.72
CA VAL A 18 33.42 20.86 -17.33
C VAL A 18 33.81 22.34 -17.17
N SER A 19 33.01 23.14 -16.46
CA SER A 19 33.43 24.32 -15.65
C SER A 19 32.22 24.96 -14.95
N PRO A 20 32.39 25.61 -13.77
CA PRO A 20 31.27 26.04 -12.94
C PRO A 20 30.86 27.51 -13.15
N ILE A 21 29.55 27.77 -13.04
CA ILE A 21 28.92 29.01 -12.53
C ILE A 21 27.47 28.67 -12.17
N VAL A 22 26.94 29.26 -11.09
CA VAL A 22 25.54 29.06 -10.65
C VAL A 22 24.72 30.29 -10.98
N ALA A 23 23.72 30.14 -11.85
CA ALA A 23 22.62 31.09 -12.04
C ALA A 23 21.36 30.31 -12.50
N PRO A 24 20.15 30.67 -12.03
CA PRO A 24 18.94 29.90 -12.32
C PRO A 24 18.36 30.24 -13.70
N VAL A 25 18.30 29.27 -14.60
CA VAL A 25 17.54 29.38 -15.86
C VAL A 25 16.25 28.57 -15.74
N VAL A 26 15.12 29.28 -15.85
CA VAL A 26 13.80 28.68 -16.03
C VAL A 26 13.75 27.86 -17.33
N SER A 27 13.49 26.56 -17.23
CA SER A 27 13.25 25.70 -18.39
C SER A 27 11.94 26.08 -19.09
N SER A 28 12.02 26.98 -20.06
CA SER A 28 10.92 27.28 -20.97
C SER A 28 10.73 26.12 -21.96
N ASN A 29 9.49 25.66 -22.12
CA ASN A 29 9.15 24.65 -23.13
C ASN A 29 9.32 25.25 -24.53
N VAL A 30 10.28 24.74 -25.30
CA VAL A 30 10.44 25.07 -26.74
C VAL A 30 9.31 24.43 -27.54
N ALA A 31 8.18 25.15 -27.62
CA ALA A 31 7.08 24.80 -28.50
C ALA A 31 7.45 25.11 -29.97
N GLN A 32 7.24 24.14 -30.87
CA GLN A 32 7.26 24.40 -32.31
C GLN A 32 6.06 25.28 -32.69
N ALA A 33 6.28 26.26 -33.54
CA ALA A 33 5.29 27.29 -33.83
C ALA A 33 4.19 26.79 -34.80
N ALA A 34 2.93 26.93 -34.38
CA ALA A 34 1.75 26.95 -35.25
C ALA A 34 1.02 28.30 -35.07
N THR A 35 0.27 28.73 -36.09
CA THR A 35 -0.13 30.14 -36.25
C THR A 35 -1.18 30.64 -35.26
N LYS A 36 -0.99 31.88 -34.81
CA LYS A 36 -1.80 32.60 -33.84
C LYS A 36 -3.09 33.14 -34.48
N LYS A 37 -4.26 32.88 -33.87
CA LYS A 37 -5.47 33.71 -34.07
C LYS A 37 -6.04 34.14 -32.72
N THR A 38 -6.26 35.44 -32.57
CA THR A 38 -6.62 36.10 -31.30
C THR A 38 -8.13 36.27 -31.15
N THR A 39 -8.66 35.98 -29.97
CA THR A 39 -9.87 36.60 -29.42
C THR A 39 -9.75 36.70 -27.90
N ASN A 40 -10.01 37.89 -27.34
CA ASN A 40 -10.10 38.07 -25.90
C ASN A 40 -11.37 37.42 -25.35
N SER A 41 -11.29 36.77 -24.19
CA SER A 41 -12.45 36.46 -23.35
C SER A 41 -12.03 36.26 -21.89
N ASN A 42 -12.80 36.85 -20.98
CA ASN A 42 -12.47 36.94 -19.57
C ASN A 42 -12.82 35.61 -18.87
N SER A 43 -11.85 34.72 -18.69
CA SER A 43 -12.09 33.34 -18.22
C SER A 43 -12.38 33.27 -16.72
N LYS A 44 -13.64 33.49 -16.35
CA LYS A 44 -14.20 33.14 -15.04
C LYS A 44 -14.03 31.64 -14.84
N THR A 45 -13.24 31.22 -13.83
CA THR A 45 -12.85 29.83 -13.59
C THR A 45 -14.04 28.87 -13.45
N THR A 46 -14.39 28.20 -14.54
CA THR A 46 -15.38 27.13 -14.57
C THR A 46 -14.79 25.89 -13.91
N LYS A 47 -15.15 25.65 -12.65
CA LYS A 47 -15.04 24.30 -12.07
C LYS A 47 -15.80 23.33 -12.97
N SER A 48 -15.25 22.14 -13.21
CA SER A 48 -16.04 21.06 -13.80
C SER A 48 -17.24 20.79 -12.89
N GLY A 49 -18.43 20.68 -13.49
CA GLY A 49 -19.62 20.26 -12.77
C GLY A 49 -19.80 18.74 -12.83
N ASP A 50 -20.50 18.21 -11.84
CA ASP A 50 -21.08 16.87 -11.88
C ASP A 50 -22.47 16.92 -12.51
N GLU A 51 -22.78 15.93 -13.35
CA GLU A 51 -24.08 15.77 -14.00
C GLU A 51 -25.10 15.15 -13.03
N THR A 52 -25.99 15.99 -12.47
CA THR A 52 -26.93 15.62 -11.41
C THR A 52 -28.37 15.59 -11.91
N LYS A 53 -29.06 14.46 -11.75
CA LYS A 53 -30.45 14.23 -12.18
C LYS A 53 -31.41 14.16 -11.00
N LEU A 54 -32.56 14.83 -11.12
CA LEU A 54 -33.53 14.95 -10.02
C LEU A 54 -34.53 13.80 -9.97
N GLY A 55 -34.73 13.22 -8.78
CA GLY A 55 -35.75 12.21 -8.50
C GLY A 55 -37.12 12.78 -8.13
N SER A 56 -37.13 14.05 -7.70
CA SER A 56 -38.31 14.81 -7.27
C SER A 56 -38.19 16.27 -7.71
N ASN A 57 -39.32 17.00 -7.76
CA ASN A 57 -39.30 18.44 -8.03
C ASN A 57 -38.48 19.16 -6.95
N ALA A 58 -37.51 19.98 -7.34
CA ALA A 58 -36.61 20.68 -6.42
C ALA A 58 -36.87 22.18 -6.40
N TYR A 59 -37.05 22.74 -5.21
CA TYR A 59 -36.96 24.19 -5.01
C TYR A 59 -35.50 24.64 -4.97
N ILE A 60 -35.23 25.82 -5.53
CA ILE A 60 -33.94 26.50 -5.40
C ILE A 60 -33.92 27.27 -4.07
N TYR A 61 -32.75 27.30 -3.43
CA TYR A 61 -32.46 27.97 -2.18
C TYR A 61 -31.23 28.90 -2.34
N ASP A 62 -31.15 29.95 -1.53
CA ASP A 62 -29.95 30.77 -1.39
C ASP A 62 -28.96 30.15 -0.38
N LYS A 63 -27.77 30.76 -0.24
CA LYS A 63 -26.73 30.36 0.73
C LYS A 63 -27.18 30.36 2.20
N ASN A 64 -28.32 30.99 2.52
CA ASN A 64 -28.87 31.07 3.88
C ASN A 64 -29.98 30.02 4.11
N GLY A 65 -30.35 29.25 3.07
CA GLY A 65 -31.42 28.26 3.11
C GLY A 65 -32.83 28.85 2.91
N LYS A 66 -32.94 30.10 2.47
CA LYS A 66 -34.21 30.72 2.06
C LYS A 66 -34.52 30.35 0.61
N ARG A 67 -35.79 30.06 0.27
CA ARG A 67 -36.16 29.72 -1.11
C ARG A 67 -35.93 30.89 -2.06
N ASN A 68 -35.19 30.64 -3.15
CA ASN A 68 -35.07 31.57 -4.27
C ASN A 68 -36.11 31.21 -5.35
N THR A 69 -37.06 32.12 -5.62
CA THR A 69 -38.06 31.97 -6.69
C THR A 69 -37.62 32.58 -8.01
N ASN A 70 -36.49 33.28 -8.03
CA ASN A 70 -36.04 34.14 -9.12
C ASN A 70 -34.72 33.62 -9.74
N TYR A 71 -34.47 32.31 -9.67
CA TYR A 71 -33.29 31.67 -10.27
C TYR A 71 -33.31 31.85 -11.79
N LYS A 72 -32.25 32.44 -12.35
CA LYS A 72 -32.12 32.70 -13.79
C LYS A 72 -31.20 31.66 -14.44
N TYR A 73 -31.74 30.93 -15.42
CA TYR A 73 -31.00 29.99 -16.27
C TYR A 73 -31.45 30.19 -17.71
N GLU A 74 -30.48 30.36 -18.62
CA GLU A 74 -30.73 30.70 -20.04
C GLU A 74 -31.71 31.89 -20.23
N GLY A 75 -31.53 32.93 -19.42
CA GLY A 75 -32.40 34.12 -19.42
C GLY A 75 -33.79 33.93 -18.81
N LYS A 76 -34.27 32.69 -18.65
CA LYS A 76 -35.58 32.35 -18.10
C LYS A 76 -35.54 32.25 -16.57
N VAL A 77 -36.66 32.60 -15.92
CA VAL A 77 -36.79 32.59 -14.45
C VAL A 77 -37.53 31.33 -13.99
N TRP A 78 -36.91 30.58 -13.08
CA TRP A 78 -37.41 29.30 -12.58
C TRP A 78 -37.71 29.37 -11.07
N LYS A 79 -38.92 28.96 -10.68
CA LYS A 79 -39.38 28.88 -9.27
C LYS A 79 -39.07 27.52 -8.61
N SER A 80 -38.79 26.51 -9.45
CA SER A 80 -38.49 25.11 -9.11
C SER A 80 -37.92 24.42 -10.35
N ILE A 81 -37.08 23.40 -10.16
CA ILE A 81 -36.59 22.50 -11.21
C ILE A 81 -37.42 21.21 -11.18
N GLY A 82 -37.77 20.67 -12.35
CA GLY A 82 -38.66 19.50 -12.46
C GLY A 82 -37.98 18.17 -12.11
N LYS A 83 -38.77 17.20 -11.66
CA LYS A 83 -38.38 15.79 -11.59
C LYS A 83 -37.89 15.31 -12.97
N GLY A 84 -36.80 14.55 -12.99
CA GLY A 84 -36.21 14.00 -14.21
C GLY A 84 -35.27 14.96 -14.95
N SER A 85 -35.28 16.26 -14.65
CA SER A 85 -34.29 17.21 -15.17
C SER A 85 -32.88 16.85 -14.72
N THR A 86 -31.92 17.02 -15.63
CA THR A 86 -30.49 16.91 -15.37
C THR A 86 -29.87 18.31 -15.35
N ILE A 87 -29.01 18.61 -14.38
CA ILE A 87 -28.36 19.90 -14.18
C ILE A 87 -26.91 19.71 -13.74
N GLN A 88 -26.07 20.72 -13.94
CA GLN A 88 -24.69 20.74 -13.47
C GLN A 88 -24.61 21.19 -11.99
N THR A 89 -23.84 20.47 -11.18
CA THR A 89 -23.63 20.77 -9.75
C THR A 89 -22.16 20.84 -9.38
N TYR A 90 -21.80 21.67 -8.41
CA TYR A 90 -20.41 21.99 -8.05
C TYR A 90 -20.04 21.53 -6.63
N GLY A 91 -20.47 20.32 -6.27
CA GLY A 91 -20.33 19.74 -4.93
C GLY A 91 -21.51 20.02 -3.99
N THR A 92 -21.37 19.61 -2.73
CA THR A 92 -22.42 19.71 -1.70
C THR A 92 -22.04 20.63 -0.54
N THR A 93 -23.04 21.21 0.11
CA THR A 93 -22.90 22.03 1.33
C THR A 93 -24.03 21.73 2.32
N THR A 94 -23.81 22.00 3.62
CA THR A 94 -24.80 21.80 4.67
C THR A 94 -25.30 23.15 5.18
N ILE A 95 -26.58 23.45 4.94
CA ILE A 95 -27.23 24.70 5.36
C ILE A 95 -28.32 24.34 6.38
N ASN A 96 -28.23 24.90 7.59
CA ASN A 96 -29.19 24.66 8.68
C ASN A 96 -29.45 23.16 8.94
N GLY A 97 -28.37 22.35 8.98
CA GLY A 97 -28.42 20.90 9.22
C GLY A 97 -28.97 20.05 8.07
N THR A 98 -29.33 20.65 6.93
CA THR A 98 -29.76 19.92 5.71
C THR A 98 -28.67 19.97 4.65
N VAL A 99 -28.43 18.86 3.94
CA VAL A 99 -27.47 18.81 2.82
C VAL A 99 -28.12 19.32 1.52
N TYR A 100 -27.38 20.11 0.75
CA TYR A 100 -27.75 20.66 -0.55
C TYR A 100 -26.61 20.44 -1.56
N PHE A 101 -26.93 20.43 -2.86
CA PHE A 101 -25.95 20.60 -3.94
C PHE A 101 -25.88 22.07 -4.37
N ASP A 102 -24.69 22.57 -4.68
CA ASP A 102 -24.48 23.88 -5.31
C ASP A 102 -24.78 23.78 -6.82
N ILE A 103 -25.68 24.62 -7.34
CA ILE A 103 -26.06 24.71 -8.76
C ILE A 103 -25.55 26.00 -9.43
N GLY A 104 -24.53 26.62 -8.84
CA GLY A 104 -23.85 27.79 -9.35
C GLY A 104 -24.42 29.13 -8.88
N ASN A 105 -23.54 30.14 -8.89
CA ASN A 105 -23.84 31.53 -8.54
C ASN A 105 -24.56 31.71 -7.18
N GLY A 106 -24.25 30.86 -6.18
CA GLY A 106 -24.80 30.95 -4.82
C GLY A 106 -26.22 30.38 -4.67
N ASN A 107 -26.62 29.45 -5.53
CA ASN A 107 -27.92 28.80 -5.53
C ASN A 107 -27.78 27.30 -5.22
N TYR A 108 -28.76 26.74 -4.53
CA TYR A 108 -28.68 25.41 -3.93
C TYR A 108 -29.98 24.61 -4.11
N ILE A 109 -29.88 23.28 -4.22
CA ILE A 109 -31.04 22.37 -4.19
C ILE A 109 -30.89 21.32 -3.10
N LYS A 110 -31.99 20.91 -2.46
CA LYS A 110 -31.94 19.89 -1.39
C LYS A 110 -31.47 18.55 -1.95
N ALA A 111 -30.48 17.95 -1.29
CA ALA A 111 -29.88 16.69 -1.72
C ALA A 111 -30.88 15.52 -1.76
N GLY A 112 -31.89 15.52 -0.88
CA GLY A 112 -32.98 14.52 -0.87
C GLY A 112 -33.92 14.56 -2.08
N ASN A 113 -33.75 15.50 -3.02
CA ASN A 113 -34.49 15.55 -4.29
C ASN A 113 -33.68 14.98 -5.47
N VAL A 114 -32.40 14.64 -5.27
CA VAL A 114 -31.52 14.09 -6.30
C VAL A 114 -31.70 12.58 -6.42
N ALA A 115 -31.75 12.06 -7.65
CA ALA A 115 -31.78 10.62 -7.94
C ALA A 115 -30.39 10.07 -8.29
N THR A 116 -29.62 10.77 -9.13
CA THR A 116 -28.28 10.34 -9.56
C THR A 116 -27.31 11.51 -9.70
N VAL A 117 -26.02 11.24 -9.52
CA VAL A 117 -24.89 12.13 -9.82
C VAL A 117 -23.88 11.35 -10.67
N ASN A 118 -23.47 11.90 -11.83
CA ASN A 118 -22.62 11.23 -12.82
C ASN A 118 -23.09 9.80 -13.13
N GLY A 119 -24.41 9.64 -13.38
CA GLY A 119 -25.08 8.37 -13.62
C GLY A 119 -25.28 7.45 -12.40
N LYS A 120 -24.58 7.67 -11.28
CA LYS A 120 -24.67 6.82 -10.07
C LYS A 120 -25.80 7.25 -9.14
N LYS A 121 -26.55 6.29 -8.59
CA LYS A 121 -27.68 6.55 -7.67
C LYS A 121 -27.20 7.27 -6.40
N TYR A 122 -27.91 8.32 -6.00
CA TYR A 122 -27.59 9.14 -4.84
C TYR A 122 -28.52 8.82 -3.66
N THR A 123 -27.96 8.79 -2.45
CA THR A 123 -28.68 8.46 -1.21
C THR A 123 -28.25 9.40 -0.08
N THR A 124 -29.19 10.13 0.52
CA THR A 124 -28.89 11.05 1.64
C THR A 124 -28.86 10.34 2.99
N SER A 125 -27.67 10.21 3.57
CA SER A 125 -27.51 9.89 4.99
C SER A 125 -27.94 11.10 5.85
N SER A 126 -29.18 11.11 6.33
CA SER A 126 -29.71 12.22 7.15
C SER A 126 -29.51 11.98 8.66
N THR A 127 -28.49 12.60 9.23
CA THR A 127 -28.24 12.60 10.68
C THR A 127 -29.32 13.41 11.41
N LYS A 128 -30.21 12.74 12.15
CA LYS A 128 -31.15 13.40 13.08
C LYS A 128 -30.44 13.75 14.38
N THR A 129 -30.17 15.03 14.60
CA THR A 129 -29.79 15.55 15.92
C THR A 129 -30.98 15.48 16.88
N SER A 130 -30.79 14.90 18.07
CA SER A 130 -31.73 15.00 19.19
C SER A 130 -31.04 15.61 20.40
N THR A 131 -31.42 16.84 20.74
CA THR A 131 -30.94 17.55 21.93
C THR A 131 -31.79 17.23 23.17
N THR A 132 -31.28 17.66 24.32
CA THR A 132 -32.04 18.05 25.53
C THR A 132 -32.78 16.98 26.35
N SER A 133 -32.23 16.81 27.57
CA SER A 133 -32.96 16.93 28.85
C SER A 133 -33.36 15.66 29.63
N LYS A 134 -33.74 15.91 30.89
CA LYS A 134 -33.52 15.08 32.08
C LYS A 134 -34.78 15.08 32.96
N LYS A 135 -34.92 14.04 33.80
CA LYS A 135 -35.77 13.95 35.02
C LYS A 135 -37.23 13.50 34.80
N THR A 136 -37.93 12.73 35.68
CA THR A 136 -37.63 11.62 36.63
C THR A 136 -38.99 11.09 37.19
N THR A 137 -39.12 9.78 37.52
CA THR A 137 -40.24 9.13 38.29
C THR A 137 -41.66 9.19 37.66
N THR A 138 -42.70 8.36 37.94
CA THR A 138 -43.00 7.22 38.87
C THR A 138 -44.14 6.36 38.21
N THR A 139 -44.74 5.25 38.71
CA THR A 139 -44.74 4.53 40.01
C THR A 139 -45.05 3.02 39.86
N LYS A 140 -44.19 2.15 40.43
CA LYS A 140 -44.50 1.10 41.42
C LYS A 140 -45.87 0.37 41.39
N LYS A 141 -45.86 -0.94 41.09
CA LYS A 141 -46.54 -1.99 41.88
C LYS A 141 -45.72 -3.29 41.86
N THR A 142 -45.86 -4.15 42.89
CA THR A 142 -44.97 -5.28 43.21
C THR A 142 -45.79 -6.51 43.66
N SER A 143 -45.16 -7.69 43.77
CA SER A 143 -45.77 -9.01 44.13
C SER A 143 -46.70 -9.58 43.04
N SER A 144 -46.93 -10.89 42.86
CA SER A 144 -46.34 -12.17 43.37
C SER A 144 -47.11 -13.33 42.70
N ASP A 145 -46.62 -14.55 42.44
CA ASP A 145 -45.28 -15.18 42.51
C ASP A 145 -45.30 -16.49 41.65
N LYS A 146 -44.18 -17.22 41.54
CA LYS A 146 -43.98 -18.59 41.02
C LYS A 146 -43.99 -18.85 39.49
N THR A 147 -42.77 -19.09 39.02
CA THR A 147 -42.40 -20.30 38.25
C THR A 147 -43.05 -20.54 36.88
N ALA A 148 -42.49 -19.88 35.85
CA ALA A 148 -42.43 -20.44 34.50
C ALA A 148 -40.98 -20.37 33.98
N THR A 149 -40.45 -21.54 33.61
CA THR A 149 -39.09 -21.79 33.09
C THR A 149 -38.57 -20.73 32.12
N SER A 150 -37.54 -19.96 32.54
CA SER A 150 -36.73 -19.17 31.61
C SER A 150 -36.08 -20.09 30.57
N LYS A 151 -36.21 -19.78 29.28
CA LYS A 151 -35.45 -20.48 28.23
C LYS A 151 -33.96 -20.44 28.57
N LYS A 152 -33.31 -21.62 28.56
CA LYS A 152 -31.87 -21.73 28.76
C LYS A 152 -31.18 -20.98 27.62
N ALA A 153 -30.25 -20.07 27.93
CA ALA A 153 -29.30 -19.60 26.94
C ALA A 153 -28.35 -20.75 26.57
N ASP A 154 -27.93 -20.82 25.31
CA ASP A 154 -27.03 -21.87 24.83
C ASP A 154 -25.60 -21.66 25.37
N THR A 155 -25.36 -22.17 26.57
CA THR A 155 -24.07 -22.07 27.25
C THR A 155 -23.01 -22.93 26.56
N ASN A 156 -21.94 -22.27 26.12
CA ASN A 156 -20.73 -22.94 25.66
C ASN A 156 -19.95 -23.50 26.86
N SER A 157 -19.14 -24.53 26.63
CA SER A 157 -18.36 -25.18 27.70
C SER A 157 -16.94 -25.49 27.24
N ILE A 158 -15.97 -25.20 28.11
CA ILE A 158 -14.54 -25.22 27.82
C ILE A 158 -13.75 -25.72 29.04
N GLN A 159 -12.59 -26.33 28.83
CA GLN A 159 -11.73 -26.83 29.91
C GLN A 159 -10.63 -25.84 30.31
N LEU A 160 -10.38 -25.76 31.62
CA LEU A 160 -9.31 -24.95 32.21
C LEU A 160 -7.93 -25.60 32.02
N ILE A 161 -7.03 -24.94 31.29
CA ILE A 161 -5.62 -25.37 31.15
C ILE A 161 -4.76 -24.98 32.36
N LYS A 162 -5.23 -24.05 33.19
CA LYS A 162 -4.59 -23.57 34.44
C LYS A 162 -5.66 -23.38 35.52
N ASN A 163 -5.26 -23.35 36.80
CA ASN A 163 -6.15 -22.96 37.89
C ASN A 163 -6.67 -21.52 37.66
N ALA A 164 -7.96 -21.29 37.86
CA ALA A 164 -8.61 -20.00 37.58
C ALA A 164 -9.27 -19.38 38.81
N TYR A 165 -9.09 -18.07 38.95
CA TYR A 165 -9.87 -17.25 39.89
C TYR A 165 -11.06 -16.63 39.18
N VAL A 166 -12.18 -16.52 39.89
CA VAL A 166 -13.37 -15.81 39.43
C VAL A 166 -13.28 -14.32 39.82
N TYR A 167 -13.76 -13.46 38.94
CA TYR A 167 -13.74 -12.00 39.04
C TYR A 167 -15.16 -11.43 38.91
N ASP A 168 -15.40 -10.23 39.45
CA ASP A 168 -16.63 -9.46 39.24
C ASP A 168 -16.57 -8.63 37.95
N LYS A 169 -17.68 -7.96 37.61
CA LYS A 169 -17.79 -7.04 36.45
C LYS A 169 -16.79 -5.87 36.47
N ASN A 170 -16.13 -5.61 37.60
CA ASN A 170 -15.12 -4.56 37.77
C ASN A 170 -13.69 -5.12 37.68
N GLY A 171 -13.52 -6.42 37.45
CA GLY A 171 -12.23 -7.12 37.41
C GLY A 171 -11.61 -7.39 38.79
N LYS A 172 -12.38 -7.29 39.88
CA LYS A 172 -11.96 -7.58 41.25
C LYS A 172 -12.21 -9.07 41.55
N ARG A 173 -11.24 -9.76 42.16
CA ARG A 173 -11.38 -11.20 42.47
C ARG A 173 -12.48 -11.44 43.50
N ILE A 174 -13.42 -12.34 43.18
CA ILE A 174 -14.45 -12.82 44.10
C ILE A 174 -13.81 -13.91 44.96
N LYS A 175 -13.45 -13.59 46.22
CA LYS A 175 -12.79 -14.54 47.14
C LYS A 175 -13.69 -15.74 47.49
N SER A 176 -14.99 -15.51 47.66
CA SER A 176 -15.99 -16.53 48.03
C SER A 176 -16.28 -17.57 46.93
N ALA A 177 -15.98 -17.27 45.67
CA ALA A 177 -16.12 -18.20 44.54
C ALA A 177 -14.95 -19.22 44.44
N GLY A 178 -14.03 -19.23 45.41
CA GLY A 178 -12.97 -20.23 45.52
C GLY A 178 -11.88 -20.10 44.46
N THR A 179 -11.44 -21.23 43.92
CA THR A 179 -10.45 -21.32 42.84
C THR A 179 -10.74 -22.58 42.02
N LEU A 180 -11.14 -22.37 40.76
CA LEU A 180 -11.45 -23.44 39.83
C LEU A 180 -10.16 -24.16 39.43
N LYS A 181 -10.18 -25.49 39.36
CA LYS A 181 -8.97 -26.30 39.16
C LYS A 181 -8.68 -26.53 37.67
N LYS A 182 -7.41 -26.68 37.33
CA LYS A 182 -6.98 -27.18 36.02
C LYS A 182 -7.67 -28.51 35.71
N GLY A 183 -8.16 -28.67 34.48
CA GLY A 183 -8.92 -29.84 34.02
C GLY A 183 -10.43 -29.75 34.24
N SER A 184 -10.93 -28.88 35.12
CA SER A 184 -12.36 -28.64 35.26
C SER A 184 -12.94 -27.99 34.00
N SER A 185 -14.09 -28.48 33.56
CA SER A 185 -14.93 -27.80 32.56
C SER A 185 -15.73 -26.67 33.22
N VAL A 186 -15.92 -25.57 32.49
CA VAL A 186 -16.71 -24.41 32.91
C VAL A 186 -17.69 -24.04 31.80
N GLU A 187 -18.91 -23.62 32.17
CA GLU A 187 -19.88 -23.06 31.23
C GLU A 187 -19.74 -21.53 31.15
N TYR A 188 -19.85 -20.98 29.95
CA TYR A 188 -19.80 -19.55 29.68
C TYR A 188 -20.80 -19.16 28.59
N ILE A 189 -21.15 -17.86 28.55
CA ILE A 189 -22.12 -17.28 27.63
C ILE A 189 -21.40 -16.57 26.49
N SER A 190 -20.42 -15.72 26.80
CA SER A 190 -19.72 -14.88 25.82
C SER A 190 -18.31 -14.50 26.29
N THR A 191 -17.55 -13.80 25.43
CA THR A 191 -16.32 -13.10 25.82
C THR A 191 -16.61 -11.64 26.18
N VAL A 192 -15.81 -11.06 27.10
CA VAL A 192 -15.91 -9.65 27.49
C VAL A 192 -14.54 -9.06 27.84
N THR A 193 -14.32 -7.78 27.54
CA THR A 193 -13.10 -7.06 27.91
C THR A 193 -13.32 -6.21 29.15
N ILE A 194 -12.62 -6.53 30.25
CA ILE A 194 -12.69 -5.78 31.51
C ILE A 194 -11.30 -5.21 31.81
N LYS A 195 -11.17 -3.88 31.87
CA LYS A 195 -9.89 -3.17 32.13
C LYS A 195 -8.76 -3.65 31.20
N ASN A 196 -9.04 -3.58 29.90
CA ASN A 196 -8.16 -3.99 28.78
C ASN A 196 -7.62 -5.43 28.85
N LYS A 197 -8.40 -6.37 29.40
CA LYS A 197 -8.08 -7.81 29.49
C LYS A 197 -9.32 -8.63 29.15
N LYS A 198 -9.19 -9.69 28.33
CA LYS A 198 -10.32 -10.56 27.92
C LYS A 198 -10.66 -11.60 29.00
N TYR A 199 -11.95 -11.78 29.24
CA TYR A 199 -12.56 -12.75 30.14
C TYR A 199 -13.67 -13.53 29.43
N LEU A 200 -14.03 -14.70 29.94
CA LEU A 200 -15.29 -15.39 29.67
C LEU A 200 -16.32 -14.98 30.73
N ASP A 201 -17.56 -14.68 30.32
CA ASP A 201 -18.69 -14.45 31.24
C ASP A 201 -19.34 -15.81 31.58
N LEU A 202 -19.29 -16.23 32.85
CA LEU A 202 -19.90 -17.45 33.38
C LEU A 202 -21.40 -17.26 33.68
N GLY A 203 -21.97 -16.11 33.34
CA GLY A 203 -23.27 -15.63 33.80
C GLY A 203 -23.21 -15.08 35.22
N LYS A 204 -24.32 -14.46 35.65
CA LYS A 204 -24.52 -13.94 37.02
C LYS A 204 -23.45 -12.92 37.46
N GLY A 205 -22.78 -12.25 36.52
CA GLY A 205 -21.74 -11.27 36.79
C GLY A 205 -20.40 -11.87 37.27
N GLN A 206 -20.11 -13.11 36.90
CA GLN A 206 -18.90 -13.84 37.27
C GLN A 206 -18.01 -14.09 36.04
N TYR A 207 -16.73 -13.78 36.15
CA TYR A 207 -15.81 -13.74 35.02
C TYR A 207 -14.52 -14.52 35.27
N ILE A 208 -13.99 -15.21 34.25
CA ILE A 208 -12.66 -15.87 34.32
C ILE A 208 -11.77 -15.41 33.15
N LYS A 209 -10.46 -15.29 33.37
CA LYS A 209 -9.52 -14.79 32.35
C LYS A 209 -9.33 -15.80 31.22
N VAL A 210 -9.35 -15.32 29.97
CA VAL A 210 -9.12 -16.13 28.77
C VAL A 210 -7.78 -16.89 28.81
N GLY A 211 -6.71 -16.29 29.38
CA GLY A 211 -5.39 -16.94 29.52
C GLY A 211 -5.31 -18.17 30.45
N ASN A 212 -6.45 -18.61 31.01
CA ASN A 212 -6.59 -19.84 31.81
C ASN A 212 -7.30 -20.99 31.07
N VAL A 213 -7.87 -20.73 29.88
CA VAL A 213 -8.39 -21.74 28.93
C VAL A 213 -7.49 -21.80 27.70
N ASN A 214 -7.73 -22.75 26.78
CA ASN A 214 -7.17 -22.63 25.44
C ASN A 214 -7.96 -21.58 24.64
N ALA A 215 -7.28 -20.63 23.99
CA ALA A 215 -7.98 -19.57 23.25
C ALA A 215 -8.68 -20.13 22.00
N ASP A 216 -8.05 -21.07 21.32
CA ASP A 216 -8.51 -21.69 20.06
C ASP A 216 -9.73 -22.62 20.24
N ASP A 217 -10.19 -22.84 21.48
CA ASP A 217 -11.41 -23.60 21.82
C ASP A 217 -12.57 -22.70 22.27
N ILE A 218 -12.41 -21.37 22.20
CA ILE A 218 -13.46 -20.40 22.54
C ILE A 218 -14.42 -20.23 21.35
N ILE A 219 -15.71 -20.33 21.66
CA ILE A 219 -16.84 -20.10 20.75
C ILE A 219 -17.73 -19.05 21.42
N ASP A 220 -17.87 -17.90 20.80
CA ASP A 220 -18.84 -16.84 21.16
C ASP A 220 -19.68 -16.42 19.94
N ASP A 221 -20.33 -15.27 19.99
CA ASP A 221 -21.20 -14.79 18.91
C ASP A 221 -20.47 -14.14 17.72
N ASN A 222 -19.15 -13.97 17.81
CA ASN A 222 -18.27 -13.52 16.72
C ASN A 222 -17.47 -14.69 16.11
N THR A 223 -17.74 -15.95 16.52
CA THR A 223 -17.06 -17.12 15.93
C THR A 223 -17.56 -17.35 14.50
N PRO A 224 -16.68 -17.44 13.48
CA PRO A 224 -17.08 -17.66 12.10
C PRO A 224 -18.02 -18.86 11.92
N THR A 225 -19.04 -18.68 11.09
CA THR A 225 -20.03 -19.70 10.76
C THR A 225 -19.71 -20.41 9.44
N GLY A 226 -20.37 -21.55 9.18
CA GLY A 226 -20.28 -22.25 7.90
C GLY A 226 -21.46 -23.19 7.67
N THR A 227 -22.11 -23.06 6.50
CA THR A 227 -23.21 -23.92 6.08
C THR A 227 -22.67 -25.21 5.44
N LEU A 228 -23.14 -26.35 5.93
CA LEU A 228 -22.72 -27.66 5.41
C LEU A 228 -23.25 -27.93 4.00
N THR A 229 -22.36 -28.03 3.01
CA THR A 229 -22.70 -28.34 1.61
C THR A 229 -23.12 -29.80 1.43
N HIS A 230 -22.68 -30.67 2.34
CA HIS A 230 -22.91 -32.11 2.36
C HIS A 230 -23.12 -32.62 3.79
N ASN A 231 -23.77 -33.78 3.95
CA ASN A 231 -23.79 -34.47 5.24
C ASN A 231 -22.34 -34.73 5.70
N ALA A 232 -22.03 -34.40 6.95
CA ALA A 232 -20.65 -34.40 7.44
C ALA A 232 -20.49 -35.16 8.76
N TYR A 233 -19.37 -35.86 8.86
CA TYR A 233 -18.96 -36.56 10.07
C TYR A 233 -18.04 -35.68 10.91
N VAL A 234 -18.17 -35.78 12.22
CA VAL A 234 -17.23 -35.19 13.17
C VAL A 234 -16.05 -36.16 13.39
N TYR A 235 -14.85 -35.61 13.45
CA TYR A 235 -13.57 -36.28 13.60
C TYR A 235 -12.85 -35.80 14.87
N ASP A 236 -11.99 -36.63 15.44
CA ASP A 236 -11.09 -36.24 16.52
C ASP A 236 -9.83 -35.52 15.98
N LYS A 237 -8.99 -35.04 16.91
CA LYS A 237 -7.69 -34.41 16.62
C LYS A 237 -6.70 -35.27 15.79
N ASN A 238 -6.97 -36.56 15.60
CA ASN A 238 -6.15 -37.53 14.86
C ASN A 238 -6.78 -37.91 13.49
N GLY A 239 -7.96 -37.38 13.17
CA GLY A 239 -8.71 -37.69 11.94
C GLY A 239 -9.55 -38.97 12.03
N LYS A 240 -9.80 -39.51 13.23
CA LYS A 240 -10.68 -40.66 13.46
C LYS A 240 -12.11 -40.17 13.65
N ARG A 241 -13.09 -40.76 12.95
CA ARG A 241 -14.51 -40.38 13.08
C ARG A 241 -15.01 -40.65 14.50
N ILE A 242 -15.60 -39.64 15.13
CA ILE A 242 -16.29 -39.75 16.42
C ILE A 242 -17.68 -40.35 16.16
N LYS A 243 -17.87 -41.64 16.47
CA LYS A 243 -19.15 -42.34 16.23
C LYS A 243 -20.30 -41.87 17.12
N SER A 244 -20.01 -41.35 18.32
CA SER A 244 -20.99 -40.81 19.26
C SER A 244 -21.51 -39.41 18.89
N ALA A 245 -20.77 -38.67 18.07
CA ALA A 245 -21.26 -37.43 17.48
C ALA A 245 -22.29 -37.78 16.38
N LYS A 246 -23.50 -37.21 16.49
CA LYS A 246 -24.51 -37.33 15.44
C LYS A 246 -23.96 -36.76 14.12
N THR A 247 -24.32 -37.38 13.00
CA THR A 247 -23.88 -36.92 11.68
C THR A 247 -24.56 -35.59 11.37
N LEU A 248 -23.76 -34.56 11.13
CA LEU A 248 -24.24 -33.22 10.82
C LEU A 248 -24.89 -33.24 9.43
N LYS A 249 -26.03 -32.57 9.28
CA LYS A 249 -26.84 -32.62 8.05
C LYS A 249 -26.43 -31.51 7.09
N LYS A 250 -26.53 -31.78 5.78
CA LYS A 250 -26.47 -30.75 4.74
C LYS A 250 -27.46 -29.62 5.08
N GLY A 251 -27.04 -28.37 4.89
CA GLY A 251 -27.82 -27.17 5.20
C GLY A 251 -27.77 -26.73 6.67
N ALA A 252 -27.15 -27.48 7.57
CA ALA A 252 -26.94 -27.02 8.95
C ALA A 252 -25.70 -26.09 9.03
N THR A 253 -25.87 -24.94 9.66
CA THR A 253 -24.80 -24.02 10.03
C THR A 253 -24.01 -24.54 11.23
N ILE A 254 -22.70 -24.38 11.21
CA ILE A 254 -21.77 -24.67 12.31
C ILE A 254 -20.95 -23.42 12.65
N LYS A 255 -20.59 -23.23 13.92
CA LYS A 255 -19.52 -22.28 14.31
C LYS A 255 -18.17 -23.00 14.31
N TYR A 256 -17.09 -22.36 13.85
CA TYR A 256 -15.73 -22.90 13.86
C TYR A 256 -14.68 -21.88 14.30
N THR A 257 -13.66 -22.34 15.04
CA THR A 257 -12.63 -21.47 15.64
C THR A 257 -11.37 -21.31 14.79
N GLY A 258 -11.22 -22.10 13.72
CA GLY A 258 -10.08 -22.05 12.80
C GLY A 258 -10.00 -23.29 11.90
N THR A 259 -8.97 -23.36 11.06
CA THR A 259 -8.67 -24.53 10.22
C THR A 259 -7.50 -25.36 10.78
N LYS A 260 -7.46 -26.65 10.42
CA LYS A 260 -6.39 -27.58 10.78
C LYS A 260 -6.19 -28.67 9.73
N THR A 261 -4.96 -28.85 9.28
CA THR A 261 -4.59 -29.97 8.41
C THR A 261 -4.35 -31.24 9.22
N ILE A 262 -5.08 -32.31 8.90
CA ILE A 262 -4.96 -33.62 9.53
C ILE A 262 -4.79 -34.67 8.43
N LYS A 263 -3.60 -35.31 8.39
CA LYS A 263 -3.23 -36.32 7.36
C LYS A 263 -3.42 -35.81 5.92
N GLY A 264 -2.87 -34.63 5.63
CA GLY A 264 -2.88 -34.01 4.30
C GLY A 264 -4.25 -33.52 3.81
N LYS A 265 -5.24 -33.37 4.71
CA LYS A 265 -6.59 -32.86 4.38
C LYS A 265 -7.00 -31.81 5.40
N GLU A 266 -7.70 -30.78 4.97
CA GLU A 266 -8.12 -29.67 5.84
C GLU A 266 -9.46 -29.92 6.54
N TYR A 267 -9.55 -29.42 7.77
CA TYR A 267 -10.71 -29.50 8.63
C TYR A 267 -10.95 -28.16 9.33
N TYR A 268 -12.21 -27.78 9.54
CA TYR A 268 -12.60 -26.73 10.48
C TYR A 268 -12.66 -27.29 11.90
N ASN A 269 -12.17 -26.53 12.88
CA ASN A 269 -12.22 -26.85 14.31
C ASN A 269 -13.56 -26.40 14.91
N LEU A 270 -14.35 -27.33 15.42
CA LEU A 270 -15.64 -27.09 16.10
C LEU A 270 -15.46 -26.83 17.61
N GLY A 271 -14.23 -26.59 18.06
CA GLY A 271 -13.83 -26.59 19.46
C GLY A 271 -13.90 -27.99 20.10
N LYS A 272 -13.49 -28.09 21.37
CA LYS A 272 -13.57 -29.34 22.17
C LYS A 272 -12.82 -30.52 21.52
N GLY A 273 -11.81 -30.22 20.69
CA GLY A 273 -11.06 -31.21 19.91
C GLY A 273 -11.86 -31.93 18.82
N GLN A 274 -12.97 -31.35 18.36
CA GLN A 274 -13.84 -31.87 17.31
C GLN A 274 -13.61 -31.16 15.97
N PHE A 275 -13.59 -31.93 14.88
CA PHE A 275 -13.20 -31.44 13.56
C PHE A 275 -14.17 -31.89 12.47
N VAL A 276 -14.38 -31.08 11.45
CA VAL A 276 -15.17 -31.41 10.25
C VAL A 276 -14.40 -31.05 8.99
N LYS A 277 -14.49 -31.85 7.93
CA LYS A 277 -13.72 -31.61 6.69
C LYS A 277 -14.08 -30.28 6.05
N ALA A 278 -13.08 -29.50 5.65
CA ALA A 278 -13.28 -28.20 5.00
C ALA A 278 -14.12 -28.34 3.71
N ALA A 279 -13.83 -29.34 2.88
CA ALA A 279 -14.59 -29.64 1.65
C ALA A 279 -16.09 -29.97 1.84
N ASN A 280 -16.57 -30.18 3.08
CA ASN A 280 -17.99 -30.40 3.39
C ASN A 280 -18.72 -29.12 3.85
N VAL A 281 -18.01 -28.01 4.02
CA VAL A 281 -18.48 -26.75 4.62
C VAL A 281 -18.26 -25.62 3.62
N LYS A 282 -19.29 -24.83 3.31
CA LYS A 282 -19.13 -23.49 2.77
C LYS A 282 -18.93 -22.59 3.99
N PRO A 283 -17.81 -21.87 4.16
CA PRO A 283 -17.73 -20.88 5.21
C PRO A 283 -18.76 -19.78 4.95
N ASP A 284 -19.52 -19.44 5.97
CA ASP A 284 -20.44 -18.31 5.98
C ASP A 284 -19.56 -17.12 6.39
N VAL A 285 -19.02 -16.44 5.38
CA VAL A 285 -18.47 -15.09 5.56
C VAL A 285 -19.56 -14.20 6.13
N ASP A 286 -19.21 -13.20 6.95
CA ASP A 286 -20.18 -12.38 7.69
C ASP A 286 -20.87 -11.34 6.79
N ASP A 287 -21.66 -11.83 5.84
CA ASP A 287 -22.50 -11.06 4.93
C ASP A 287 -23.80 -10.60 5.65
N GLN A 288 -23.64 -9.69 6.61
CA GLN A 288 -24.66 -8.67 6.86
C GLN A 288 -24.38 -7.51 5.89
N GLN A 289 -25.13 -7.30 4.80
CA GLN A 289 -26.45 -7.84 4.51
C GLN A 289 -26.84 -7.68 3.02
N GLY A 290 -27.44 -8.74 2.43
CA GLY A 290 -28.35 -8.62 1.28
C GLY A 290 -27.80 -9.12 -0.06
N ASP A 291 -28.63 -9.87 -0.78
CA ASP A 291 -28.33 -10.41 -2.11
C ASP A 291 -28.31 -9.30 -3.18
N ASP A 292 -27.12 -8.84 -3.58
CA ASP A 292 -26.92 -8.00 -4.79
C ASP A 292 -25.58 -8.35 -5.48
N GLU A 293 -25.53 -8.26 -6.80
CA GLU A 293 -24.66 -9.07 -7.67
C GLU A 293 -23.24 -8.50 -7.86
N ASN A 294 -22.71 -7.71 -6.90
CA ASN A 294 -21.49 -6.91 -7.11
C ASN A 294 -20.58 -6.70 -5.86
N VAL A 295 -20.30 -7.76 -5.09
CA VAL A 295 -19.20 -7.72 -4.11
C VAL A 295 -17.85 -7.83 -4.83
N LYS A 296 -17.14 -6.72 -4.97
CA LYS A 296 -15.76 -6.70 -5.47
C LYS A 296 -14.79 -7.13 -4.39
N ASN A 297 -14.40 -8.41 -4.41
CA ASN A 297 -13.26 -8.91 -3.64
C ASN A 297 -12.00 -8.09 -3.95
N THR A 298 -11.42 -7.40 -2.96
CA THR A 298 -10.10 -6.79 -3.13
C THR A 298 -8.99 -7.83 -2.96
N TYR A 299 -8.05 -7.83 -3.90
CA TYR A 299 -6.84 -8.65 -3.89
C TYR A 299 -5.61 -7.76 -3.80
N VAL A 300 -4.59 -8.22 -3.08
CA VAL A 300 -3.30 -7.55 -2.93
C VAL A 300 -2.15 -8.42 -3.41
N LYS A 301 -1.35 -7.88 -4.33
CA LYS A 301 -0.18 -8.53 -4.93
C LYS A 301 1.10 -8.10 -4.23
N LEU A 302 1.91 -9.07 -3.81
CA LEU A 302 3.22 -8.81 -3.22
C LEU A 302 4.19 -8.23 -4.26
N ILE A 303 4.59 -6.97 -4.09
CA ILE A 303 5.65 -6.31 -4.87
C ILE A 303 7.05 -6.55 -4.28
N LYS A 304 7.13 -7.00 -3.03
CA LYS A 304 8.35 -7.42 -2.32
C LYS A 304 8.04 -8.69 -1.52
N ASN A 305 9.05 -9.46 -1.14
CA ASN A 305 8.84 -10.59 -0.22
C ASN A 305 8.36 -10.05 1.15
N ALA A 306 7.41 -10.74 1.77
CA ALA A 306 6.72 -10.28 2.98
C ALA A 306 6.72 -11.32 4.11
N TYR A 307 6.69 -10.85 5.35
CA TYR A 307 6.38 -11.67 6.52
C TYR A 307 4.93 -11.45 6.96
N ILE A 308 4.37 -12.42 7.68
CA ILE A 308 3.09 -12.29 8.34
C ILE A 308 3.30 -11.66 9.73
N TYR A 309 2.42 -10.73 10.08
CA TYR A 309 2.38 -10.00 11.34
C TYR A 309 1.03 -10.24 12.04
N ASP A 310 1.01 -10.11 13.38
CA ASP A 310 -0.19 -10.20 14.20
C ASP A 310 -0.92 -8.84 14.33
N GLU A 311 -2.03 -8.83 15.07
CA GLU A 311 -2.86 -7.64 15.35
C GLU A 311 -2.12 -6.47 16.03
N ASN A 312 -0.91 -6.71 16.56
CA ASN A 312 -0.06 -5.71 17.22
C ASN A 312 1.12 -5.29 16.34
N GLY A 313 1.19 -5.77 15.08
CA GLY A 313 2.30 -5.50 14.16
C GLY A 313 3.58 -6.27 14.49
N LYS A 314 3.51 -7.30 15.35
CA LYS A 314 4.65 -8.18 15.67
C LYS A 314 4.71 -9.32 14.67
N ARG A 315 5.90 -9.65 14.18
CA ARG A 315 6.10 -10.75 13.21
C ARG A 315 5.71 -12.08 13.85
N VAL A 316 4.85 -12.85 13.17
CA VAL A 316 4.49 -14.21 13.59
C VAL A 316 5.68 -15.14 13.30
N ALA A 317 6.03 -15.99 14.27
CA ALA A 317 7.09 -16.97 14.09
C ALA A 317 6.60 -18.17 13.27
N ASN A 318 7.51 -18.86 12.59
CA ASN A 318 7.28 -20.13 11.87
C ASN A 318 6.28 -20.09 10.70
N THR A 319 5.79 -18.93 10.26
CA THR A 319 4.87 -18.78 9.10
C THR A 319 5.56 -18.78 7.72
N GLY A 320 6.89 -18.91 7.68
CA GLY A 320 7.68 -18.76 6.45
C GLY A 320 7.81 -17.31 5.95
N LEU A 321 8.23 -17.17 4.69
CA LEU A 321 8.34 -15.92 3.94
C LEU A 321 7.40 -16.01 2.73
N LEU A 322 6.56 -15.00 2.53
CA LEU A 322 5.68 -14.91 1.36
C LEU A 322 6.47 -14.28 0.20
N PHE A 323 6.42 -14.89 -0.98
CA PHE A 323 7.24 -14.48 -2.13
C PHE A 323 6.57 -13.41 -3.00
N LYS A 324 7.38 -12.50 -3.54
CA LYS A 324 6.97 -11.49 -4.53
C LYS A 324 6.20 -12.14 -5.69
N GLY A 325 5.10 -11.52 -6.10
CA GLY A 325 4.26 -11.94 -7.22
C GLY A 325 2.99 -12.68 -6.80
N LEU A 326 2.95 -13.29 -5.61
CA LEU A 326 1.75 -13.91 -5.06
C LEU A 326 0.66 -12.87 -4.79
N GLU A 327 -0.60 -13.27 -4.96
CA GLU A 327 -1.78 -12.45 -4.68
C GLU A 327 -2.63 -13.08 -3.59
N TYR A 328 -3.19 -12.24 -2.71
CA TYR A 328 -4.00 -12.65 -1.57
C TYR A 328 -5.30 -11.85 -1.57
N GLN A 329 -6.44 -12.51 -1.33
CA GLN A 329 -7.69 -11.80 -1.05
C GLN A 329 -7.56 -11.13 0.32
N THR A 330 -7.99 -9.87 0.42
CA THR A 330 -8.05 -9.18 1.71
C THR A 330 -9.35 -9.47 2.44
N VAL A 331 -9.33 -9.48 3.77
CA VAL A 331 -10.49 -9.85 4.62
C VAL A 331 -10.71 -8.86 5.77
N GLY A 332 -11.95 -8.77 6.27
CA GLY A 332 -12.34 -7.79 7.29
C GLY A 332 -12.25 -6.36 6.74
N ASP A 333 -11.68 -5.44 7.51
CA ASP A 333 -11.44 -4.04 7.10
C ASP A 333 -10.52 -3.92 5.86
N GLY A 334 -9.88 -5.03 5.45
CA GLY A 334 -8.98 -5.12 4.29
C GLY A 334 -7.60 -4.51 4.52
N ALA A 335 -7.52 -3.33 5.13
CA ALA A 335 -6.28 -2.71 5.57
C ALA A 335 -6.40 -2.07 6.96
N ARG A 336 -5.27 -1.95 7.66
CA ARG A 336 -5.20 -1.38 9.02
C ARG A 336 -3.85 -0.71 9.26
N LYS A 337 -3.87 0.47 9.90
CA LYS A 337 -2.67 1.17 10.39
C LYS A 337 -2.34 0.65 11.80
N ILE A 338 -1.12 0.17 12.01
CA ILE A 338 -0.65 -0.41 13.28
C ILE A 338 0.73 0.17 13.59
N ASN A 339 0.84 0.95 14.67
CA ASN A 339 2.05 1.70 15.05
C ASN A 339 2.54 2.57 13.86
N ASP A 340 1.64 3.39 13.33
CA ASP A 340 1.77 4.25 12.13
C ASP A 340 2.17 3.60 10.80
N VAL A 341 2.42 2.28 10.78
CA VAL A 341 2.67 1.52 9.55
C VAL A 341 1.36 0.91 9.05
N TRP A 342 1.06 1.05 7.76
CA TRP A 342 -0.07 0.37 7.12
C TRP A 342 0.22 -1.10 6.83
N TYR A 343 -0.82 -1.93 6.98
CA TYR A 343 -0.83 -3.35 6.66
C TYR A 343 -2.12 -3.71 5.90
N TYR A 344 -2.04 -4.68 4.99
CA TYR A 344 -3.22 -5.36 4.45
C TYR A 344 -3.52 -6.62 5.26
N GLN A 345 -4.79 -6.91 5.51
CA GLN A 345 -5.23 -8.09 6.27
C GLN A 345 -5.58 -9.23 5.29
N ILE A 346 -4.84 -10.34 5.37
CA ILE A 346 -4.98 -11.51 4.48
C ILE A 346 -5.54 -12.75 5.19
N GLY A 347 -5.92 -12.62 6.46
CA GLY A 347 -6.53 -13.67 7.26
C GLY A 347 -6.92 -13.16 8.66
N HIS A 348 -7.54 -14.00 9.48
CA HIS A 348 -7.78 -13.67 10.88
C HIS A 348 -6.43 -13.53 11.61
N ASN A 349 -6.18 -12.34 12.16
CA ASN A 349 -4.91 -11.92 12.77
C ASN A 349 -3.65 -12.21 11.93
N GLN A 350 -3.77 -12.10 10.60
CA GLN A 350 -2.66 -12.25 9.65
C GLN A 350 -2.57 -11.03 8.74
N PHE A 351 -1.52 -10.24 8.95
CA PHE A 351 -1.28 -8.96 8.31
C PHE A 351 0.03 -8.96 7.51
N ILE A 352 0.05 -8.29 6.35
CA ILE A 352 1.26 -8.04 5.56
C ILE A 352 1.49 -6.53 5.44
N LYS A 353 2.74 -6.07 5.59
CA LYS A 353 3.04 -4.62 5.49
C LYS A 353 2.68 -4.07 4.11
N ALA A 354 1.93 -2.97 4.07
CA ALA A 354 1.44 -2.37 2.83
C ALA A 354 2.59 -1.99 1.88
N VAL A 355 3.69 -1.44 2.39
CA VAL A 355 4.95 -1.16 1.65
C VAL A 355 5.54 -2.36 0.86
N ASN A 356 5.06 -3.60 1.08
CA ASN A 356 5.44 -4.80 0.35
C ASN A 356 4.37 -5.32 -0.64
N ALA A 357 3.19 -4.70 -0.74
CA ALA A 357 2.08 -5.14 -1.58
C ALA A 357 1.33 -3.96 -2.24
N VAL A 358 0.63 -4.20 -3.34
CA VAL A 358 -0.30 -3.24 -3.95
C VAL A 358 -1.66 -3.89 -4.17
N VAL A 359 -2.74 -3.13 -4.16
CA VAL A 359 -4.05 -3.63 -4.62
C VAL A 359 -3.94 -4.00 -6.10
N SER A 360 -4.24 -5.25 -6.45
CA SER A 360 -4.16 -5.77 -7.82
C SER A 360 -5.52 -5.84 -8.52
N SER A 361 -6.60 -5.94 -7.75
CA SER A 361 -8.00 -5.79 -8.21
C SER A 361 -8.92 -5.53 -7.02
N GLY A 362 -10.14 -5.05 -7.29
CA GLY A 362 -11.08 -4.55 -6.28
C GLY A 362 -10.85 -3.09 -5.93
N ASP A 363 -11.47 -2.62 -4.86
CA ASP A 363 -11.44 -1.21 -4.45
C ASP A 363 -10.28 -0.92 -3.48
N ALA A 364 -9.78 0.31 -3.47
CA ALA A 364 -8.60 0.71 -2.69
C ALA A 364 -8.88 0.77 -1.18
N LEU A 365 -8.00 0.16 -0.38
CA LEU A 365 -8.19 -0.07 1.06
C LEU A 365 -7.43 0.93 1.96
N ILE A 366 -6.50 1.69 1.39
CA ILE A 366 -5.70 2.70 2.09
C ILE A 366 -5.93 4.04 1.38
N PRO A 367 -6.09 5.17 2.10
CA PRO A 367 -6.19 6.49 1.47
C PRO A 367 -5.01 6.77 0.54
N ALA A 368 -5.28 7.37 -0.63
CA ALA A 368 -4.27 7.56 -1.68
C ALA A 368 -3.19 8.61 -1.35
N ASP A 369 -3.32 9.29 -0.21
CA ASP A 369 -2.33 10.17 0.42
C ASP A 369 -1.51 9.44 1.50
N GLU A 370 -2.00 8.32 2.03
CA GLU A 370 -1.35 7.52 3.08
C GLU A 370 -0.71 6.21 2.61
N ASP A 371 -1.07 5.67 1.43
CA ASP A 371 -0.57 4.38 0.95
C ASP A 371 0.96 4.35 0.77
N PRO A 372 1.72 3.58 1.58
CA PRO A 372 3.18 3.53 1.52
C PRO A 372 3.71 2.63 0.38
N ALA A 373 2.82 2.06 -0.44
CA ALA A 373 3.14 1.40 -1.70
C ALA A 373 2.60 2.14 -2.93
N LYS A 374 1.97 3.31 -2.74
CA LYS A 374 1.50 4.18 -3.82
C LYS A 374 2.67 4.46 -4.78
N PRO A 375 2.50 4.27 -6.10
CA PRO A 375 3.41 4.86 -7.07
C PRO A 375 3.50 6.37 -6.85
N ASN A 376 4.67 6.98 -7.10
CA ASN A 376 4.68 8.40 -7.41
C ASN A 376 3.75 8.63 -8.62
N ALA A 377 3.08 9.77 -8.71
CA ALA A 377 2.12 10.02 -9.80
C ALA A 377 2.77 9.91 -11.20
N ASP A 378 4.08 10.14 -11.31
CA ASP A 378 4.87 9.99 -12.53
C ASP A 378 5.40 8.56 -12.79
N ALA A 379 5.18 7.60 -11.87
CA ALA A 379 5.80 6.27 -11.93
C ALA A 379 4.95 5.22 -12.68
N ASP A 380 3.62 5.36 -12.73
CA ASP A 380 2.72 4.35 -13.31
C ASP A 380 2.43 4.56 -14.82
N ALA A 381 3.18 5.46 -15.47
CA ALA A 381 3.12 5.67 -16.93
C ALA A 381 3.96 4.66 -17.74
N THR A 382 4.67 3.73 -17.09
CA THR A 382 5.74 2.93 -17.74
C THR A 382 5.76 1.42 -17.44
N LEU A 383 4.77 0.88 -16.71
CA LEU A 383 4.67 -0.56 -16.46
C LEU A 383 3.60 -1.22 -17.35
N GLY A 384 4.04 -1.82 -18.46
CA GLY A 384 3.17 -2.53 -19.39
C GLY A 384 2.29 -3.58 -18.72
N THR A 385 1.00 -3.61 -19.09
CA THR A 385 -0.01 -4.52 -18.55
C THR A 385 0.15 -5.97 -19.04
N THR A 386 0.87 -6.15 -20.15
CA THR A 386 1.09 -7.37 -20.93
C THR A 386 1.43 -8.61 -20.09
N ILE A 387 0.75 -9.73 -20.38
CA ILE A 387 0.92 -11.02 -19.68
C ILE A 387 1.41 -12.08 -20.66
N ALA A 388 2.54 -12.71 -20.33
CA ALA A 388 3.07 -13.88 -21.01
C ALA A 388 2.61 -15.17 -20.29
N THR A 389 2.12 -16.13 -21.06
CA THR A 389 1.66 -17.45 -20.62
C THR A 389 2.52 -18.54 -21.26
N TRP A 390 3.07 -19.47 -20.48
CA TRP A 390 3.98 -20.50 -20.97
C TRP A 390 3.22 -21.56 -21.79
N LYS A 391 3.54 -21.70 -23.09
CA LYS A 391 3.02 -22.77 -23.95
C LYS A 391 3.61 -24.13 -23.59
N THR A 392 4.89 -24.13 -23.25
CA THR A 392 5.68 -25.31 -22.90
C THR A 392 6.46 -25.03 -21.61
N GLY A 393 6.97 -26.08 -20.97
CA GLY A 393 7.79 -25.90 -19.77
C GLY A 393 9.19 -25.37 -20.12
N ALA A 394 9.54 -24.19 -19.62
CA ALA A 394 10.75 -23.46 -20.02
C ALA A 394 11.39 -22.68 -18.86
N SER A 395 12.72 -22.55 -18.89
CA SER A 395 13.52 -21.78 -17.93
C SER A 395 13.67 -20.31 -18.32
N LEU A 396 13.97 -19.46 -17.34
CA LEU A 396 14.38 -18.07 -17.59
C LEU A 396 15.86 -17.97 -17.95
N TYR A 397 16.20 -16.89 -18.63
CA TYR A 397 17.54 -16.48 -19.04
C TYR A 397 17.92 -15.15 -18.37
N ASN A 398 19.22 -14.82 -18.35
CA ASN A 398 19.74 -13.50 -17.98
C ASN A 398 20.02 -12.62 -19.21
N SER A 399 20.47 -11.38 -19.01
CA SER A 399 20.85 -10.44 -20.08
C SER A 399 21.98 -10.94 -20.98
N ASN A 400 22.75 -11.92 -20.53
CA ASN A 400 23.88 -12.50 -21.26
C ASN A 400 23.48 -13.76 -22.07
N GLY A 401 22.17 -14.05 -22.18
CA GLY A 401 21.66 -15.19 -22.93
C GLY A 401 21.93 -16.55 -22.27
N VAL A 402 22.19 -16.59 -20.97
CA VAL A 402 22.47 -17.81 -20.20
C VAL A 402 21.25 -18.20 -19.35
N VAL A 403 20.90 -19.48 -19.34
CA VAL A 403 19.80 -20.03 -18.53
C VAL A 403 20.10 -19.85 -17.03
N LYS A 404 19.13 -19.31 -16.28
CA LYS A 404 19.24 -19.08 -14.84
C LYS A 404 18.87 -20.35 -14.06
N PRO A 405 19.73 -20.84 -13.14
CA PRO A 405 19.43 -22.04 -12.36
C PRO A 405 18.16 -21.85 -11.52
N ASN A 406 17.40 -22.94 -11.32
CA ASN A 406 16.17 -22.97 -10.54
C ASN A 406 15.04 -22.02 -11.02
N THR A 407 15.01 -21.69 -12.31
CA THR A 407 13.97 -20.81 -12.91
C THR A 407 13.07 -21.51 -13.94
N TYR A 408 12.89 -22.83 -13.83
CA TYR A 408 12.01 -23.60 -14.71
C TYR A 408 10.54 -23.40 -14.34
N PHE A 409 9.71 -23.03 -15.31
CA PHE A 409 8.25 -22.87 -15.16
C PHE A 409 7.52 -23.80 -16.12
N GLY A 410 6.47 -24.47 -15.65
CA GLY A 410 5.66 -25.37 -16.45
C GLY A 410 4.68 -24.66 -17.39
N GLN A 411 4.10 -25.42 -18.32
CA GLN A 411 3.01 -24.96 -19.17
C GLN A 411 1.86 -24.36 -18.34
N GLY A 412 1.26 -23.27 -18.83
CA GLY A 412 0.19 -22.54 -18.14
C GLY A 412 0.68 -21.59 -17.04
N HIS A 413 1.98 -21.54 -16.72
CA HIS A 413 2.52 -20.47 -15.87
C HIS A 413 2.34 -19.10 -16.53
N GLN A 414 2.10 -18.06 -15.72
CA GLN A 414 1.87 -16.69 -16.19
C GLN A 414 2.74 -15.67 -15.46
N ALA A 415 3.35 -14.77 -16.22
CA ALA A 415 4.14 -13.65 -15.70
C ALA A 415 3.84 -12.35 -16.45
N ARG A 416 3.87 -11.22 -15.74
CA ARG A 416 3.82 -9.89 -16.38
C ARG A 416 5.16 -9.58 -17.05
N VAL A 417 5.11 -9.00 -18.25
CA VAL A 417 6.28 -8.67 -19.06
C VAL A 417 6.22 -7.21 -19.52
N ASN A 418 7.37 -6.53 -19.53
CA ASN A 418 7.45 -5.08 -19.70
C ASN A 418 8.33 -4.60 -20.87
N LYS A 419 9.17 -5.47 -21.43
CA LYS A 419 9.96 -5.20 -22.65
C LYS A 419 10.03 -6.44 -23.54
N LEU A 420 10.05 -6.22 -24.85
CA LEU A 420 10.41 -7.21 -25.86
C LEU A 420 11.74 -6.78 -26.47
N LEU A 421 12.74 -7.66 -26.50
CA LEU A 421 14.10 -7.34 -26.97
C LEU A 421 14.83 -8.58 -27.48
N TYR A 422 15.80 -8.38 -28.37
CA TYR A 422 16.76 -9.41 -28.76
C TYR A 422 17.86 -9.56 -27.70
N ILE A 423 18.23 -10.81 -27.39
CA ILE A 423 19.39 -11.17 -26.54
C ILE A 423 20.21 -12.22 -27.29
N TRP A 424 21.53 -12.05 -27.29
CA TRP A 424 22.44 -13.00 -27.94
C TRP A 424 22.61 -14.28 -27.11
N VAL A 425 22.09 -15.40 -27.60
CA VAL A 425 22.24 -16.70 -26.95
C VAL A 425 23.51 -17.37 -27.47
N LYS A 426 24.61 -17.22 -26.71
CA LYS A 426 25.94 -17.70 -27.11
C LYS A 426 25.98 -19.20 -27.46
N ALA A 427 25.16 -20.02 -26.78
CA ALA A 427 25.05 -21.45 -27.05
C ALA A 427 24.35 -21.80 -28.38
N GLU A 428 23.55 -20.87 -28.93
CA GLU A 428 22.82 -21.04 -30.19
C GLU A 428 23.42 -20.20 -31.34
N ASN A 429 24.43 -19.36 -31.04
CA ASN A 429 25.13 -18.48 -31.97
C ASN A 429 24.20 -17.51 -32.77
N LYS A 430 23.10 -17.08 -32.15
CA LYS A 430 22.11 -16.16 -32.73
C LYS A 430 21.54 -15.19 -31.68
N ALA A 431 20.99 -14.08 -32.16
CA ALA A 431 20.13 -13.20 -31.37
C ALA A 431 18.71 -13.76 -31.35
N GLU A 432 18.25 -14.19 -30.19
CA GLU A 432 16.89 -14.68 -29.97
C GLU A 432 16.01 -13.58 -29.38
N LEU A 433 14.70 -13.66 -29.61
CA LEU A 433 13.74 -12.67 -29.13
C LEU A 433 13.21 -13.07 -27.74
N PHE A 434 13.21 -12.14 -26.79
CA PHE A 434 12.85 -12.37 -25.39
C PHE A 434 11.88 -11.32 -24.83
N TYR A 435 11.04 -11.74 -23.90
CA TYR A 435 10.29 -10.87 -23.00
C TYR A 435 11.01 -10.71 -21.66
N GLN A 436 11.19 -9.47 -21.20
CA GLN A 436 11.67 -9.17 -19.83
C GLN A 436 10.55 -9.42 -18.81
N VAL A 437 10.85 -10.18 -17.75
CA VAL A 437 9.90 -10.55 -16.70
C VAL A 437 9.86 -9.48 -15.61
N ALA A 438 8.79 -8.69 -15.57
CA ALA A 438 8.67 -7.51 -14.71
C ALA A 438 8.75 -7.81 -13.18
N SER A 439 8.48 -9.05 -12.78
CA SER A 439 8.57 -9.47 -11.37
C SER A 439 10.01 -9.75 -10.91
N ALA A 440 10.96 -10.04 -11.80
CA ALA A 440 12.28 -10.56 -11.44
C ALA A 440 13.43 -9.76 -12.07
N LYS A 441 14.46 -9.41 -11.27
CA LYS A 441 15.64 -8.70 -11.78
C LYS A 441 16.41 -9.61 -12.75
N ASP A 442 16.80 -9.03 -13.89
CA ASP A 442 17.66 -9.68 -14.89
C ASP A 442 17.11 -11.05 -15.33
N SER A 443 15.83 -11.11 -15.64
CA SER A 443 15.11 -12.35 -15.95
C SER A 443 14.30 -12.17 -17.23
N TYR A 444 14.50 -13.10 -18.16
CA TYR A 444 13.93 -13.06 -19.50
C TYR A 444 13.38 -14.44 -19.90
N VAL A 445 12.31 -14.48 -20.69
CA VAL A 445 11.79 -15.72 -21.31
C VAL A 445 11.80 -15.55 -22.82
N LYS A 446 12.16 -16.59 -23.59
CA LYS A 446 12.09 -16.50 -25.06
C LYS A 446 10.65 -16.25 -25.52
N ALA A 447 10.47 -15.53 -26.62
CA ALA A 447 9.17 -15.18 -27.17
C ALA A 447 8.46 -16.35 -27.88
N ASP A 448 9.19 -17.41 -28.26
CA ASP A 448 8.66 -18.60 -28.92
C ASP A 448 7.92 -19.55 -27.94
N VAL A 449 8.42 -19.70 -26.72
CA VAL A 449 7.85 -20.58 -25.68
C VAL A 449 6.66 -19.99 -24.90
N VAL A 450 6.31 -18.72 -25.14
CA VAL A 450 5.16 -18.05 -24.49
C VAL A 450 4.13 -17.55 -25.50
N ASP A 451 2.86 -17.54 -25.09
CA ASP A 451 1.81 -16.76 -25.71
C ASP A 451 1.56 -15.49 -24.90
N VAL A 452 1.45 -14.36 -25.59
CA VAL A 452 1.17 -13.06 -24.99
C VAL A 452 -0.24 -12.62 -25.37
N LYS A 453 -1.04 -12.25 -24.37
CA LYS A 453 -2.32 -11.59 -24.57
C LYS A 453 -2.20 -10.10 -24.30
N ASP A 454 -2.87 -9.33 -25.16
CA ASP A 454 -3.04 -7.89 -25.18
C ASP A 454 -1.76 -7.05 -25.37
N SER A 455 -1.82 -6.12 -26.32
CA SER A 455 -0.78 -5.15 -26.70
C SER A 455 0.63 -5.73 -26.94
N THR A 456 0.97 -5.94 -28.22
CA THR A 456 2.34 -6.29 -28.64
C THR A 456 3.34 -5.21 -28.25
N LEU A 457 4.24 -5.54 -27.33
CA LEU A 457 5.36 -4.68 -26.95
C LEU A 457 6.28 -4.43 -28.16
N ALA A 458 6.77 -3.21 -28.34
CA ALA A 458 7.74 -2.90 -29.38
C ALA A 458 9.10 -3.57 -29.09
N ILE A 459 9.78 -4.03 -30.13
CA ILE A 459 11.14 -4.59 -30.00
C ILE A 459 12.10 -3.45 -29.66
N SER A 460 12.83 -3.58 -28.55
CA SER A 460 13.59 -2.49 -27.92
C SER A 460 15.02 -2.31 -28.46
N ASN A 461 15.46 -3.18 -29.38
CA ASN A 461 16.78 -3.20 -30.01
C ASN A 461 16.77 -4.09 -31.27
N THR A 462 17.88 -4.11 -32.00
CA THR A 462 18.15 -4.96 -33.16
C THR A 462 18.94 -6.22 -32.78
N GLN A 463 18.98 -7.20 -33.69
CA GLN A 463 19.82 -8.40 -33.56
C GLN A 463 21.32 -8.07 -33.56
N GLU A 464 21.74 -7.03 -34.30
CA GLU A 464 23.13 -6.58 -34.36
C GLU A 464 23.55 -5.91 -33.05
N GLU A 465 22.69 -5.06 -32.46
CA GLU A 465 22.92 -4.50 -31.12
C GLU A 465 22.98 -5.61 -30.05
N ALA A 466 22.08 -6.59 -30.09
CA ALA A 466 22.11 -7.73 -29.18
C ALA A 466 23.43 -8.53 -29.27
N LYS A 467 23.95 -8.73 -30.49
CA LYS A 467 25.24 -9.38 -30.74
C LYS A 467 26.41 -8.52 -30.24
N ASN A 468 26.39 -7.22 -30.52
CA ASN A 468 27.42 -6.27 -30.11
C ASN A 468 27.46 -6.05 -28.59
N LEU A 469 26.31 -6.19 -27.89
CA LEU A 469 26.24 -6.17 -26.44
C LEU A 469 26.87 -7.43 -25.79
N ALA A 470 26.97 -8.54 -26.52
CA ALA A 470 27.56 -9.80 -26.04
C ALA A 470 29.03 -10.01 -26.45
N THR A 471 29.68 -9.04 -27.08
CA THR A 471 31.13 -9.10 -27.32
C THR A 471 31.91 -8.82 -26.03
N PRO A 472 33.10 -9.42 -25.85
CA PRO A 472 34.00 -9.05 -24.76
C PRO A 472 34.41 -7.58 -24.85
N ALA A 473 34.37 -6.87 -23.73
CA ALA A 473 34.72 -5.45 -23.66
C ALA A 473 36.25 -5.25 -23.70
N THR A 474 36.72 -4.48 -24.67
CA THR A 474 38.13 -4.05 -24.78
C THR A 474 38.40 -2.78 -23.98
N THR A 475 39.67 -2.50 -23.70
CA THR A 475 40.12 -1.26 -23.03
C THR A 475 39.58 0.02 -23.70
N GLU A 476 39.48 0.02 -25.03
CA GLU A 476 38.89 1.12 -25.80
C GLU A 476 37.40 1.28 -25.50
N THR A 477 36.63 0.19 -25.56
CA THR A 477 35.18 0.24 -25.28
C THR A 477 34.83 0.60 -23.83
N LYS A 478 35.75 0.38 -22.87
CA LYS A 478 35.58 0.76 -21.47
C LYS A 478 35.82 2.24 -21.18
N GLN A 479 36.36 3.04 -22.11
CA GLN A 479 36.73 4.44 -21.86
C GLN A 479 35.59 5.30 -21.29
N GLY A 480 34.35 5.12 -21.76
CA GLY A 480 33.18 5.82 -21.21
C GLY A 480 32.86 5.47 -19.76
N LEU A 481 33.09 4.21 -19.36
CA LEU A 481 32.94 3.76 -17.98
C LEU A 481 34.05 4.35 -17.09
N VAL A 482 35.30 4.38 -17.57
CA VAL A 482 36.43 5.02 -16.86
C VAL A 482 36.17 6.52 -16.63
N ALA A 483 35.69 7.23 -17.64
CA ALA A 483 35.34 8.64 -17.52
C ALA A 483 34.24 8.88 -16.46
N ALA A 484 33.21 8.03 -16.42
CA ALA A 484 32.14 8.10 -15.43
C ALA A 484 32.62 7.76 -14.01
N ILE A 485 33.50 6.77 -13.84
CA ILE A 485 34.14 6.43 -12.55
C ILE A 485 34.92 7.65 -12.03
N ASN A 486 35.76 8.27 -12.85
CA ASN A 486 36.57 9.42 -12.46
C ASN A 486 35.69 10.64 -12.07
N ALA A 487 34.60 10.89 -12.80
CA ALA A 487 33.63 11.93 -12.47
C ALA A 487 32.90 11.65 -11.14
N ALA A 488 32.51 10.40 -10.91
CA ALA A 488 31.88 9.97 -9.66
C ALA A 488 32.84 10.07 -8.45
N GLU A 489 34.12 9.78 -8.60
CA GLU A 489 35.12 10.00 -7.53
C GLU A 489 35.32 11.47 -7.19
N ALA A 490 35.24 12.38 -8.17
CA ALA A 490 35.23 13.82 -7.90
C ALA A 490 33.98 14.21 -7.09
N VAL A 491 32.80 13.73 -7.49
CA VAL A 491 31.52 13.99 -6.81
C VAL A 491 31.52 13.57 -5.33
N LYS A 492 32.33 12.57 -4.91
CA LYS A 492 32.46 12.21 -3.48
C LYS A 492 33.00 13.34 -2.58
N LYS A 493 33.61 14.37 -3.16
CA LYS A 493 34.11 15.56 -2.45
C LYS A 493 33.09 16.70 -2.39
N GLU A 494 32.05 16.63 -3.23
CA GLU A 494 31.05 17.68 -3.40
C GLU A 494 29.93 17.62 -2.37
N ALA A 495 29.31 18.78 -2.09
CA ALA A 495 28.13 18.89 -1.24
C ALA A 495 26.98 17.97 -1.67
N ALA A 496 26.90 17.64 -2.97
CA ALA A 496 25.98 16.66 -3.53
C ALA A 496 26.08 15.28 -2.84
N TYR A 497 27.29 14.80 -2.60
CA TYR A 497 27.55 13.53 -1.91
C TYR A 497 27.68 13.72 -0.40
N THR A 498 28.46 14.68 0.08
CA THR A 498 28.79 14.79 1.51
C THR A 498 27.57 15.09 2.37
N LEU A 499 26.60 15.86 1.85
CA LEU A 499 25.34 16.18 2.52
C LEU A 499 24.17 15.25 2.14
N ALA A 500 24.40 14.22 1.31
CA ALA A 500 23.35 13.26 0.96
C ALA A 500 22.99 12.34 2.13
N SER A 501 21.79 11.76 2.07
CA SER A 501 21.34 10.76 3.03
C SER A 501 22.25 9.52 3.03
N PRO A 502 22.39 8.79 4.16
CA PRO A 502 23.11 7.52 4.21
C PRO A 502 22.65 6.52 3.14
N THR A 503 21.35 6.49 2.82
CA THR A 503 20.80 5.62 1.76
C THR A 503 21.25 6.05 0.37
N SER A 504 21.22 7.34 0.04
CA SER A 504 21.72 7.86 -1.24
C SER A 504 23.23 7.64 -1.38
N LYS A 505 24.01 7.93 -0.34
CA LYS A 505 25.47 7.65 -0.26
C LYS A 505 25.74 6.15 -0.52
N GLN A 506 25.03 5.26 0.17
CA GLN A 506 25.21 3.82 0.03
C GLN A 506 24.82 3.30 -1.36
N ASN A 507 23.79 3.86 -2.01
CA ASN A 507 23.39 3.48 -3.36
C ASN A 507 24.41 3.95 -4.41
N PHE A 508 24.93 5.17 -4.26
CA PHE A 508 26.00 5.72 -5.08
C PHE A 508 27.28 4.88 -4.96
N ASP A 509 27.72 4.59 -3.74
CA ASP A 509 28.96 3.81 -3.51
C ASP A 509 28.87 2.38 -4.05
N LYS A 510 27.70 1.73 -3.96
CA LYS A 510 27.47 0.42 -4.60
C LYS A 510 27.57 0.49 -6.13
N ALA A 511 27.03 1.54 -6.74
CA ALA A 511 27.08 1.70 -8.20
C ALA A 511 28.50 2.02 -8.68
N LEU A 512 29.25 2.85 -7.92
CA LEU A 512 30.64 3.18 -8.20
C LEU A 512 31.55 1.96 -8.04
N GLN A 513 31.34 1.14 -7.00
CA GLN A 513 32.11 -0.10 -6.85
C GLN A 513 31.81 -1.09 -7.99
N ALA A 514 30.54 -1.34 -8.31
CA ALA A 514 30.18 -2.23 -9.41
C ALA A 514 30.72 -1.76 -10.79
N ALA A 515 30.80 -0.44 -11.00
CA ALA A 515 31.47 0.13 -12.17
C ALA A 515 32.98 -0.18 -12.19
N LYS A 516 33.68 -0.07 -11.04
CA LYS A 516 35.11 -0.45 -10.92
C LYS A 516 35.33 -1.94 -11.15
N ASP A 517 34.51 -2.79 -10.51
CA ASP A 517 34.58 -4.25 -10.65
C ASP A 517 34.47 -4.69 -12.13
N ILE A 518 33.57 -4.04 -12.90
CA ILE A 518 33.41 -4.27 -14.34
C ILE A 518 34.52 -3.62 -15.18
N ASN A 519 35.10 -2.50 -14.74
CA ASN A 519 36.26 -1.92 -15.39
C ASN A 519 37.49 -2.85 -15.31
N GLU A 520 37.72 -3.45 -14.15
CA GLU A 520 38.83 -4.38 -13.88
C GLU A 520 38.58 -5.79 -14.45
N SER A 521 37.33 -6.23 -14.58
CA SER A 521 36.98 -7.57 -15.08
C SER A 521 37.44 -7.81 -16.53
N VAL A 522 38.33 -8.79 -16.71
CA VAL A 522 38.79 -9.28 -18.03
C VAL A 522 37.73 -10.08 -18.80
N ASN A 523 36.66 -10.50 -18.14
CA ASN A 523 35.56 -11.28 -18.74
C ASN A 523 34.31 -10.45 -19.02
N ALA A 524 34.34 -9.14 -18.71
CA ALA A 524 33.21 -8.24 -18.91
C ALA A 524 32.78 -8.16 -20.38
N ASN A 525 31.48 -8.08 -20.63
CA ASN A 525 30.91 -7.81 -21.95
C ASN A 525 30.38 -6.37 -22.08
N MET A 526 30.04 -5.98 -23.30
CA MET A 526 29.51 -4.64 -23.61
C MET A 526 28.18 -4.31 -22.90
N ALA A 527 27.30 -5.30 -22.66
CA ALA A 527 26.07 -5.11 -21.90
C ALA A 527 26.36 -4.77 -20.43
N GLU A 528 27.35 -5.43 -19.83
CA GLU A 528 27.76 -5.21 -18.43
C GLU A 528 28.42 -3.84 -18.25
N VAL A 529 29.30 -3.43 -19.18
CA VAL A 529 29.90 -2.09 -19.22
C VAL A 529 28.81 -1.02 -19.34
N ASN A 530 27.91 -1.14 -20.31
CA ASN A 530 26.83 -0.17 -20.52
C ASN A 530 25.84 -0.14 -19.34
N THR A 531 25.50 -1.30 -18.76
CA THR A 531 24.58 -1.38 -17.61
C THR A 531 25.16 -0.67 -16.38
N ASN A 532 26.46 -0.85 -16.08
CA ASN A 532 27.08 -0.24 -14.91
C ASN A 532 27.39 1.24 -15.13
N LEU A 533 27.70 1.66 -16.36
CA LEU A 533 27.77 3.08 -16.74
C LEU A 533 26.44 3.80 -16.45
N ASN A 534 25.32 3.27 -16.97
CA ASN A 534 24.00 3.86 -16.75
C ASN A 534 23.57 3.79 -15.27
N ALA A 535 23.90 2.72 -14.55
CA ALA A 535 23.61 2.60 -13.12
C ALA A 535 24.38 3.63 -12.27
N LEU A 536 25.65 3.91 -12.60
CA LEU A 536 26.46 4.92 -11.93
C LEU A 536 25.93 6.33 -12.17
N VAL A 537 25.64 6.69 -13.44
CA VAL A 537 25.05 7.99 -13.79
C VAL A 537 23.69 8.19 -13.13
N ALA A 538 22.84 7.16 -13.11
CA ALA A 538 21.54 7.23 -12.43
C ALA A 538 21.68 7.38 -10.89
N ALA A 539 22.64 6.68 -10.26
CA ALA A 539 22.89 6.80 -8.84
C ALA A 539 23.48 8.17 -8.46
N GLN A 540 24.32 8.76 -9.33
CA GLN A 540 24.81 10.14 -9.18
C GLN A 540 23.66 11.15 -9.22
N GLY A 541 22.68 10.97 -10.12
CA GLY A 541 21.46 11.78 -10.17
C GLY A 541 20.52 11.62 -8.97
N GLN A 542 20.69 10.57 -8.14
CA GLN A 542 19.90 10.31 -6.92
C GLN A 542 20.57 10.81 -5.63
N LEU A 543 21.71 11.52 -5.74
CA LEU A 543 22.32 12.21 -4.62
C LEU A 543 21.48 13.42 -4.20
N ASN A 544 21.02 13.41 -2.95
CA ASN A 544 20.10 14.41 -2.41
C ASN A 544 20.77 15.47 -1.50
N GLY A 545 22.11 15.53 -1.48
CA GLY A 545 22.86 16.53 -0.71
C GLY A 545 22.78 17.92 -1.36
N ARG A 546 22.44 18.94 -0.58
CA ARG A 546 22.42 20.35 -1.00
C ARG A 546 22.75 21.23 0.21
N LYS A 547 23.49 22.33 0.01
CA LYS A 547 23.64 23.37 1.03
C LYS A 547 22.40 24.24 1.07
N VAL A 548 21.95 24.60 2.28
CA VAL A 548 20.91 25.61 2.49
C VAL A 548 21.41 26.96 1.98
N GLN A 549 20.59 27.66 1.19
CA GLN A 549 20.86 29.05 0.84
C GLN A 549 20.35 29.93 1.98
N VAL A 550 21.20 30.80 2.51
CA VAL A 550 20.83 31.71 3.61
C VAL A 550 21.11 33.16 3.23
N THR A 551 20.57 34.08 4.01
CA THR A 551 20.72 35.53 3.84
C THR A 551 22.06 36.00 4.39
N ASP A 552 22.36 35.63 5.64
CA ASP A 552 23.64 35.88 6.31
C ASP A 552 23.99 34.67 7.20
N LEU A 553 25.20 34.13 7.05
CA LEU A 553 25.71 33.01 7.86
C LEU A 553 25.94 33.40 9.33
N ASN A 554 26.03 34.69 9.64
CA ASN A 554 26.22 35.21 10.99
C ASN A 554 24.87 35.50 11.70
N ASN A 555 23.78 35.64 10.95
CA ASN A 555 22.47 36.08 11.43
C ASN A 555 21.33 35.26 10.79
N LEU A 556 21.26 33.98 11.16
CA LEU A 556 20.30 33.02 10.63
C LEU A 556 18.91 33.20 11.25
N SER A 557 17.88 33.36 10.43
CA SER A 557 16.48 33.30 10.89
C SER A 557 16.10 31.90 11.38
N ALA A 558 15.03 31.80 12.17
CA ALA A 558 14.54 30.52 12.69
C ALA A 558 14.21 29.50 11.57
N SER A 559 13.77 29.96 10.39
CA SER A 559 13.48 29.06 9.25
C SER A 559 14.75 28.57 8.56
N GLU A 560 15.78 29.42 8.42
CA GLU A 560 17.09 29.00 7.92
C GLU A 560 17.75 28.01 8.89
N GLN A 561 17.66 28.27 10.20
CA GLN A 561 18.12 27.33 11.24
C GLN A 561 17.41 25.97 11.15
N GLU A 562 16.09 25.96 11.01
CA GLU A 562 15.32 24.70 10.88
C GLU A 562 15.71 23.93 9.60
N GLN A 563 15.85 24.60 8.46
CA GLN A 563 16.32 23.97 7.22
C GLN A 563 17.73 23.38 7.36
N ILE A 564 18.64 24.10 8.03
CA ILE A 564 20.00 23.61 8.31
C ILE A 564 19.95 22.37 9.21
N ILE A 565 19.14 22.38 10.28
CA ILE A 565 18.93 21.21 11.15
C ILE A 565 18.42 20.00 10.35
N GLN A 566 17.48 20.20 9.42
CA GLN A 566 16.97 19.13 8.56
C GLN A 566 18.05 18.56 7.64
N VAL A 567 18.88 19.42 7.01
CA VAL A 567 19.98 18.97 6.13
C VAL A 567 21.04 18.19 6.92
N VAL A 568 21.44 18.68 8.10
CA VAL A 568 22.39 17.99 8.99
C VAL A 568 21.84 16.63 9.45
N ALA A 569 20.61 16.59 9.95
CA ALA A 569 19.95 15.38 10.42
C ALA A 569 19.87 14.30 9.31
N ASN A 570 19.48 14.70 8.09
CA ASN A 570 19.47 13.84 6.91
C ASN A 570 20.87 13.36 6.50
N ALA A 571 21.88 14.24 6.52
CA ALA A 571 23.24 13.93 6.09
C ALA A 571 23.96 12.94 7.04
N GLU A 572 23.77 13.11 8.35
CA GLU A 572 24.38 12.30 9.41
C GLU A 572 23.52 11.06 9.79
N GLY A 573 22.25 11.01 9.36
CA GLY A 573 21.36 9.87 9.60
C GLY A 573 20.72 9.82 11.00
N VAL A 574 20.50 10.98 11.61
CA VAL A 574 19.97 11.15 12.98
C VAL A 574 18.59 11.85 12.95
N PRO A 575 17.75 11.74 14.00
CA PRO A 575 16.56 12.58 14.08
C PRO A 575 16.93 14.06 14.26
N THR A 576 16.08 14.98 13.82
CA THR A 576 16.29 16.43 13.99
C THR A 576 16.43 16.85 15.46
N SER A 577 15.78 16.14 16.38
CA SER A 577 15.93 16.33 17.83
C SER A 577 17.34 16.03 18.39
N SER A 578 18.20 15.36 17.62
CA SER A 578 19.61 15.14 17.95
C SER A 578 20.54 16.27 17.48
N VAL A 579 20.02 17.27 16.77
CA VAL A 579 20.79 18.35 16.15
C VAL A 579 20.38 19.70 16.76
N LYS A 580 21.35 20.50 17.20
CA LYS A 580 21.13 21.84 17.76
C LYS A 580 22.22 22.81 17.35
N PHE A 581 21.90 24.10 17.30
CA PHE A 581 22.92 25.15 17.17
C PHE A 581 23.73 25.30 18.46
N SER A 582 24.99 25.73 18.31
CA SER A 582 25.93 26.02 19.38
C SER A 582 26.55 27.39 19.11
N GLY A 583 25.77 28.44 19.40
CA GLY A 583 25.95 29.77 18.80
C GLY A 583 25.58 29.77 17.31
N ASN A 584 25.78 30.91 16.64
CA ASN A 584 25.32 31.09 15.25
C ASN A 584 26.19 30.36 14.22
N SER A 585 27.43 30.00 14.56
CA SER A 585 28.44 29.49 13.62
C SER A 585 28.66 27.98 13.67
N ASN A 586 28.18 27.29 14.70
CA ASN A 586 28.41 25.85 14.91
C ASN A 586 27.11 25.08 15.19
N ILE A 587 27.15 23.78 14.92
CA ILE A 587 26.07 22.82 15.10
C ILE A 587 26.61 21.64 15.89
N GLU A 588 25.91 21.24 16.94
CA GLU A 588 26.18 20.01 17.69
C GLU A 588 25.22 18.90 17.25
N VAL A 589 25.79 17.74 16.93
CA VAL A 589 25.07 16.53 16.50
C VAL A 589 25.34 15.41 17.50
N THR A 590 24.28 14.92 18.14
CA THR A 590 24.32 13.83 19.12
C THR A 590 23.98 12.49 18.47
N SER A 591 24.95 11.57 18.42
CA SER A 591 24.76 10.23 17.87
C SER A 591 23.80 9.38 18.71
N ALA A 592 23.33 8.26 18.14
CA ALA A 592 22.58 7.23 18.88
C ALA A 592 23.39 6.54 20.01
N THR A 593 24.71 6.76 20.08
CA THR A 593 25.58 6.31 21.19
C THR A 593 25.86 7.41 22.22
N GLY A 594 25.23 8.59 22.10
CA GLY A 594 25.44 9.73 23.01
C GLY A 594 26.73 10.51 22.76
N TYR A 595 27.47 10.22 21.67
CA TYR A 595 28.64 11.00 21.28
C TYR A 595 28.19 12.30 20.60
N VAL A 596 28.65 13.44 21.11
CA VAL A 596 28.40 14.75 20.52
C VAL A 596 29.57 15.12 19.60
N SER A 597 29.26 15.50 18.36
CA SER A 597 30.22 16.07 17.43
C SER A 597 29.81 17.50 17.05
N THR A 598 30.78 18.40 16.97
CA THR A 598 30.55 19.80 16.58
C THR A 598 31.02 20.02 15.15
N LYS A 599 30.23 20.74 14.36
CA LYS A 599 30.48 21.04 12.94
C LYS A 599 30.24 22.53 12.67
N PRO A 600 30.95 23.16 11.72
CA PRO A 600 30.67 24.53 11.32
C PRO A 600 29.41 24.59 10.44
N VAL A 601 28.63 25.67 10.58
CA VAL A 601 27.43 25.91 9.75
C VAL A 601 27.76 26.01 8.25
N THR A 602 28.96 26.49 7.92
CA THR A 602 29.46 26.64 6.55
C THR A 602 29.59 25.32 5.79
N ASP A 603 29.59 24.16 6.45
CA ASP A 603 29.54 22.86 5.77
C ASP A 603 28.16 22.59 5.18
N TYR A 604 27.09 23.07 5.82
CA TYR A 604 25.69 22.75 5.49
C TYR A 604 24.92 23.92 4.88
N ALA A 605 25.42 25.16 5.00
CA ALA A 605 24.81 26.38 4.48
C ALA A 605 25.80 27.22 3.65
N THR A 606 25.27 28.12 2.83
CA THR A 606 26.04 29.14 2.12
C THR A 606 25.22 30.43 2.00
N ALA A 607 25.86 31.58 2.21
CA ALA A 607 25.20 32.87 2.01
C ALA A 607 24.91 33.09 0.53
N THR A 608 23.76 33.69 0.23
CA THR A 608 23.42 34.20 -1.09
C THR A 608 24.32 35.40 -1.39
N PRO A 609 24.99 35.50 -2.55
CA PRO A 609 25.78 36.68 -2.89
C PRO A 609 24.89 37.92 -2.89
N GLN A 610 25.06 38.81 -1.91
CA GLN A 610 24.39 40.09 -1.89
C GLN A 610 24.90 40.89 -3.09
N THR A 611 24.06 41.03 -4.12
CA THR A 611 24.32 41.94 -5.23
C THR A 611 24.52 43.32 -4.66
N ALA A 612 25.75 43.85 -4.76
CA ALA A 612 26.06 45.20 -4.34
C ALA A 612 25.10 46.16 -5.05
N ALA A 613 24.33 46.92 -4.28
CA ALA A 613 23.51 47.99 -4.85
C ALA A 613 24.44 48.95 -5.59
N SER A 614 24.09 49.31 -6.83
CA SER A 614 24.84 50.30 -7.59
C SER A 614 24.84 51.62 -6.81
N VAL A 615 26.02 52.07 -6.40
CA VAL A 615 26.18 53.35 -5.70
C VAL A 615 26.13 54.46 -6.75
N ASN A 616 24.99 55.15 -6.77
CA ASN A 616 24.53 56.15 -7.76
C ASN A 616 24.10 55.56 -9.11
#